data_AF-A0A928SC86-F1
#
_entry.id   AF-A0A928SC86-F1
#
_cell.length_a   1.000
_cell.length_b   1.000
_cell.length_c   1.000
_cell.angle_alpha   90.00
_cell.angle_beta   90.00
_cell.angle_gamma   90.00
#
_symmetry.space_group_name_H-M   'P 1'
#
loop_
_entity.id
_entity.type
_entity.pdbx_description
1 polymer ?
#
loop_
_entity_poly.entity_id
_entity_poly.type
_entity_poly.pdbx_seq_one_letter_code
_entity_poly.pdbx_strand_id
1 'polypeptide(L)'
;MAQLGTTTNPLRVAVIGSGPTAFYAADHLLKQKDLVVKIDMFDRLPTPYGLVRGGVAPDHQKIKSVTAAYDKTAAHPNFHFFGNVEFGRDITLADVRDHYHQVIYCTGAQTDRSMNIPGEELQGSHAATEFVAWYNGHPDYRDCQFDLSQERAAVVGVGNVAVDVARMLCRTPAELAPTDIADYALEALSHSKIKEVYLLGRRGPAQAAFTNPEIKELGELAAADIYVPPAEAELDELSKAELERSQDRLTMKKVEILQSYAHRPDEDKPRQLVVRFLVSPVELLGDEKGRVRAIRLVKNRLQPTEAGTLRAEPTGEYEELPAGLVFRSVGYRGVPLPGVPFNDKWGVILNNKGRVINPETQQPEVGQYCAGWIKRGPSGVIGTNKPDAVETVTCMLEDVAQGLTFQPAHPEPETVEALIHQRQPRYVTYADWLRLDEIEVARGQELGRPRLKFTRVEDMLAALGR
;
A
#
# COMPACT_ATOMS: atom_id res chain seq x y z
N MET A 1 -10.38 1.09 41.51
CA MET A 1 -10.72 1.80 40.26
C MET A 1 -12.06 1.26 39.76
N ALA A 2 -12.90 2.10 39.16
CA ALA A 2 -14.14 1.61 38.53
C ALA A 2 -13.79 0.59 37.45
N GLN A 3 -14.63 -0.45 37.29
CA GLN A 3 -14.39 -1.49 36.29
C GLN A 3 -14.44 -0.88 34.88
N LEU A 4 -13.34 -1.00 34.14
CA LEU A 4 -13.23 -0.53 32.76
C LEU A 4 -13.94 -1.52 31.81
N GLY A 5 -14.51 -1.00 30.72
CA GLY A 5 -15.25 -1.79 29.75
C GLY A 5 -16.71 -2.06 30.16
N THR A 6 -17.29 -1.22 31.00
CA THR A 6 -18.73 -1.28 31.35
C THR A 6 -19.51 -0.21 30.59
N THR A 7 -20.84 -0.28 30.56
CA THR A 7 -21.67 0.74 29.89
C THR A 7 -21.44 2.15 30.45
N THR A 8 -21.21 2.27 31.76
CA THR A 8 -20.97 3.54 32.45
C THR A 8 -19.49 3.96 32.47
N ASN A 9 -18.57 3.03 32.18
CA ASN A 9 -17.14 3.30 32.05
C ASN A 9 -16.55 2.48 30.88
N PRO A 10 -16.87 2.83 29.63
CA PRO A 10 -16.48 2.05 28.46
C PRO A 10 -14.97 2.14 28.20
N LEU A 11 -14.40 1.09 27.61
CA LEU A 11 -13.03 1.13 27.11
C LEU A 11 -12.98 2.05 25.88
N ARG A 12 -12.27 3.18 26.00
CA ARG A 12 -12.02 4.12 24.90
C ARG A 12 -10.75 3.76 24.14
N VAL A 13 -10.87 3.53 22.84
CA VAL A 13 -9.74 3.20 21.96
C VAL A 13 -9.66 4.17 20.77
N ALA A 14 -8.51 4.81 20.60
CA ALA A 14 -8.19 5.58 19.40
C ALA A 14 -7.54 4.67 18.34
N VAL A 15 -7.99 4.75 17.10
CA VAL A 15 -7.39 4.02 15.96
C VAL A 15 -6.85 5.04 14.96
N ILE A 16 -5.55 5.05 14.71
CA ILE A 16 -4.91 6.01 13.80
C ILE A 16 -4.68 5.38 12.42
N GLY A 17 -5.38 5.90 11.41
CA GLY A 17 -5.47 5.36 10.05
C GLY A 17 -6.73 4.51 9.86
N SER A 18 -7.27 4.50 8.64
CA SER A 18 -8.54 3.82 8.29
C SER A 18 -8.40 2.73 7.22
N GLY A 19 -7.20 2.15 7.08
CA GLY A 19 -6.97 1.03 6.16
C GLY A 19 -7.57 -0.31 6.64
N PRO A 20 -7.36 -1.41 5.89
CA PRO A 20 -7.83 -2.75 6.24
C PRO A 20 -7.56 -3.17 7.68
N THR A 21 -6.32 -2.98 8.13
CA THR A 21 -5.89 -3.35 9.49
C THR A 21 -6.69 -2.62 10.56
N ALA A 22 -6.96 -1.32 10.34
CA ALA A 22 -7.71 -0.50 11.28
C ALA A 22 -9.14 -1.04 11.46
N PHE A 23 -9.80 -1.40 10.36
CA PHE A 23 -11.12 -2.02 10.39
C PHE A 23 -11.10 -3.43 10.98
N TYR A 24 -10.07 -4.24 10.72
CA TYR A 24 -9.95 -5.56 11.34
C TYR A 24 -9.72 -5.47 12.86
N ALA A 25 -8.93 -4.51 13.32
CA ALA A 25 -8.74 -4.25 14.75
C ALA A 25 -10.04 -3.76 15.40
N ALA A 26 -10.71 -2.80 14.77
CA ALA A 26 -11.99 -2.27 15.25
C ALA A 26 -13.08 -3.36 15.33
N ASP A 27 -13.22 -4.18 14.29
CA ASP A 27 -14.15 -5.31 14.27
C ASP A 27 -13.87 -6.31 15.39
N HIS A 28 -12.60 -6.59 15.67
CA HIS A 28 -12.23 -7.53 16.73
C HIS A 28 -12.50 -6.96 18.14
N LEU A 29 -12.23 -5.66 18.34
CA LEU A 29 -12.53 -4.95 19.59
C LEU A 29 -14.03 -4.85 19.86
N LEU A 30 -14.84 -4.50 18.84
CA LEU A 30 -16.30 -4.33 18.99
C LEU A 30 -17.04 -5.65 19.20
N LYS A 31 -16.43 -6.79 18.88
CA LYS A 31 -17.00 -8.13 19.08
C LYS A 31 -16.78 -8.71 20.47
N GLN A 32 -16.05 -8.01 21.35
CA GLN A 32 -15.85 -8.46 22.72
C GLN A 32 -17.18 -8.40 23.47
N LYS A 33 -17.61 -9.53 24.05
CA LYS A 33 -18.92 -9.65 24.71
C LYS A 33 -18.91 -9.15 26.14
N ASP A 34 -17.75 -9.26 26.80
CA ASP A 34 -17.58 -8.93 28.21
C ASP A 34 -17.07 -7.50 28.43
N LEU A 35 -16.88 -6.74 27.34
CA LEU A 35 -16.36 -5.37 27.36
C LEU A 35 -17.19 -4.48 26.43
N VAL A 36 -17.66 -3.37 26.98
CA VAL A 36 -18.17 -2.24 26.20
C VAL A 36 -16.98 -1.42 25.72
N VAL A 37 -16.69 -1.51 24.42
CA VAL A 37 -15.63 -0.73 23.76
C VAL A 37 -16.25 0.37 22.91
N LYS A 38 -15.71 1.59 22.99
CA LYS A 38 -15.99 2.71 22.07
C LYS A 38 -14.72 3.07 21.31
N ILE A 39 -14.85 3.16 20.00
CA ILE A 39 -13.74 3.34 19.06
C ILE A 39 -13.93 4.64 18.30
N ASP A 40 -12.89 5.44 18.28
CA ASP A 40 -12.78 6.59 17.38
C ASP A 40 -11.63 6.35 16.41
N MET A 41 -11.95 6.30 15.12
CA MET A 41 -10.99 6.07 14.05
C MET A 41 -10.66 7.39 13.36
N PHE A 42 -9.39 7.74 13.31
CA PHE A 42 -8.88 8.98 12.74
C PHE A 42 -8.20 8.71 11.41
N ASP A 43 -8.49 9.52 10.39
CA ASP A 43 -7.73 9.49 9.15
C ASP A 43 -7.50 10.91 8.64
N ARG A 44 -6.29 11.16 8.13
CA ARG A 44 -5.93 12.47 7.56
C ARG A 44 -6.72 12.78 6.29
N LEU A 45 -7.26 11.76 5.61
CA LEU A 45 -8.08 11.93 4.42
C LEU A 45 -9.57 11.97 4.78
N PRO A 46 -10.40 12.71 4.03
CA PRO A 46 -11.86 12.63 4.12
C PRO A 46 -12.42 11.22 3.88
N THR A 47 -11.72 10.41 3.09
CA THR A 47 -12.18 9.10 2.62
C THR A 47 -11.46 7.97 3.34
N PRO A 48 -12.17 6.94 3.86
CA PRO A 48 -11.56 5.82 4.55
C PRO A 48 -11.00 4.76 3.59
N TYR A 49 -10.63 3.60 4.15
CA TYR A 49 -10.20 2.35 3.50
C TYR A 49 -8.75 2.32 3.01
N GLY A 50 -8.01 3.43 3.11
CA GLY A 50 -6.59 3.50 2.77
C GLY A 50 -6.28 2.92 1.39
N LEU A 51 -5.31 1.99 1.32
CA LEU A 51 -4.88 1.39 0.06
C LEU A 51 -5.94 0.54 -0.65
N VAL A 52 -7.07 0.17 -0.02
CA VAL A 52 -8.16 -0.47 -0.78
C VAL A 52 -8.77 0.52 -1.77
N ARG A 53 -8.83 1.80 -1.41
CA ARG A 53 -9.33 2.89 -2.26
C ARG A 53 -8.23 3.55 -3.09
N GLY A 54 -7.08 3.81 -2.46
CA GLY A 54 -5.95 4.57 -3.03
C GLY A 54 -4.79 3.74 -3.58
N GLY A 55 -4.84 2.41 -3.48
CA GLY A 55 -3.75 1.50 -3.87
C GLY A 55 -4.17 0.42 -4.85
N VAL A 56 -5.16 -0.41 -4.48
CA VAL A 56 -5.68 -1.49 -5.33
C VAL A 56 -6.04 -0.93 -6.70
N ALA A 57 -5.47 -1.52 -7.74
CA ALA A 57 -5.59 -1.04 -9.10
C ALA A 57 -7.07 -0.92 -9.55
N PRO A 58 -7.38 0.05 -10.43
CA PRO A 58 -8.76 0.31 -10.82
C PRO A 58 -9.37 -0.83 -11.63
N ASP A 59 -8.58 -1.71 -12.23
CA ASP A 59 -9.07 -2.92 -12.89
C ASP A 59 -9.24 -4.13 -11.95
N HIS A 60 -8.95 -3.98 -10.65
CA HIS A 60 -9.12 -5.01 -9.61
C HIS A 60 -10.33 -4.74 -8.69
N GLN A 61 -11.48 -4.37 -9.27
CA GLN A 61 -12.70 -4.02 -8.51
C GLN A 61 -13.16 -5.07 -7.51
N LYS A 62 -13.02 -6.36 -7.84
CA LYS A 62 -13.42 -7.46 -6.95
C LYS A 62 -12.70 -7.41 -5.60
N ILE A 63 -11.43 -7.02 -5.58
CA ILE A 63 -10.64 -6.91 -4.35
C ILE A 63 -11.19 -5.78 -3.45
N LYS A 64 -11.72 -4.70 -4.04
CA LYS A 64 -12.30 -3.56 -3.33
C LYS A 64 -13.60 -3.90 -2.60
N SER A 65 -14.29 -5.00 -2.95
CA SER A 65 -15.53 -5.44 -2.29
C SER A 65 -15.40 -5.74 -0.79
N VAL A 66 -14.18 -5.88 -0.28
CA VAL A 66 -13.90 -6.01 1.15
C VAL A 66 -14.43 -4.81 1.97
N THR A 67 -14.61 -3.63 1.35
CA THR A 67 -15.15 -2.45 2.04
C THR A 67 -16.54 -2.69 2.62
N ALA A 68 -17.37 -3.56 2.03
CA ALA A 68 -18.67 -3.90 2.60
C ALA A 68 -18.58 -4.48 4.03
N ALA A 69 -17.48 -5.20 4.34
CA ALA A 69 -17.22 -5.67 5.70
C ALA A 69 -16.81 -4.53 6.63
N TYR A 70 -16.10 -3.52 6.11
CA TYR A 70 -15.70 -2.33 6.84
C TYR A 70 -16.90 -1.44 7.16
N ASP A 71 -17.83 -1.29 6.22
CA ASP A 71 -19.07 -0.54 6.39
C ASP A 71 -19.92 -1.15 7.50
N LYS A 72 -19.97 -2.49 7.57
CA LYS A 72 -20.64 -3.20 8.67
C LYS A 72 -20.00 -2.91 10.03
N THR A 73 -18.68 -2.80 10.10
CA THR A 73 -17.97 -2.42 11.32
C THR A 73 -18.27 -0.96 11.69
N ALA A 74 -18.23 -0.06 10.71
CA ALA A 74 -18.48 1.36 10.92
C ALA A 74 -19.93 1.69 11.30
N ALA A 75 -20.89 0.85 10.93
CA ALA A 75 -22.29 0.97 11.33
C ALA A 75 -22.56 0.60 12.80
N HIS A 76 -21.55 0.13 13.54
CA HIS A 76 -21.70 -0.17 14.96
C HIS A 76 -21.91 1.12 15.78
N PRO A 77 -22.86 1.18 16.73
CA PRO A 77 -23.17 2.42 17.47
C PRO A 77 -22.05 2.94 18.36
N ASN A 78 -21.05 2.09 18.68
CA ASN A 78 -19.86 2.48 19.43
C ASN A 78 -18.65 2.78 18.54
N PHE A 79 -18.85 3.02 17.25
CA PHE A 79 -17.81 3.39 16.31
C PHE A 79 -18.04 4.80 15.80
N HIS A 80 -17.00 5.63 15.83
CA HIS A 80 -16.98 6.92 15.15
C HIS A 80 -15.77 7.05 14.24
N PHE A 81 -15.95 7.82 13.17
CA PHE A 81 -14.89 8.14 12.22
C PHE A 81 -14.69 9.65 12.18
N PHE A 82 -13.43 10.05 12.27
CA PHE A 82 -12.95 11.41 12.13
C PHE A 82 -11.98 11.46 10.95
N GLY A 83 -12.53 11.55 9.73
CA GLY A 83 -11.77 11.79 8.51
C GLY A 83 -11.36 13.26 8.38
N ASN A 84 -10.38 13.53 7.54
CA ASN A 84 -9.74 14.85 7.41
C ASN A 84 -9.09 15.34 8.72
N VAL A 85 -8.69 14.42 9.62
CA VAL A 85 -8.06 14.69 10.91
C VAL A 85 -6.70 13.99 10.97
N GLU A 86 -5.63 14.78 11.01
CA GLU A 86 -4.26 14.27 10.95
C GLU A 86 -3.63 14.12 12.35
N PHE A 87 -3.17 12.90 12.65
CA PHE A 87 -2.39 12.65 13.86
C PHE A 87 -1.05 13.39 13.81
N GLY A 88 -0.70 14.06 14.91
CA GLY A 88 0.47 14.93 15.02
C GLY A 88 0.18 16.40 14.69
N ARG A 89 -0.98 16.71 14.09
CA ARG A 89 -1.41 18.08 13.77
C ARG A 89 -2.71 18.44 14.47
N ASP A 90 -3.78 17.70 14.18
CA ASP A 90 -5.13 17.98 14.66
C ASP A 90 -5.41 17.23 15.98
N ILE A 91 -4.84 16.02 16.12
CA ILE A 91 -4.84 15.21 17.34
C ILE A 91 -3.41 14.73 17.65
N THR A 92 -2.93 14.93 18.87
CA THR A 92 -1.57 14.56 19.29
C THR A 92 -1.58 13.35 20.23
N LEU A 93 -0.41 12.75 20.50
CA LEU A 93 -0.30 11.69 21.50
C LEU A 93 -0.71 12.15 22.90
N ALA A 94 -0.49 13.43 23.24
CA ALA A 94 -0.93 13.98 24.52
C ALA A 94 -2.45 14.00 24.62
N ASP A 95 -3.13 14.51 23.57
CA ASP A 95 -4.60 14.49 23.52
C ASP A 95 -5.14 13.06 23.60
N VAL A 96 -4.48 12.11 22.90
CA VAL A 96 -4.85 10.70 22.95
C VAL A 96 -4.75 10.14 24.37
N ARG A 97 -3.69 10.46 25.11
CA ARG A 97 -3.52 10.05 26.52
C ARG A 97 -4.59 10.64 27.43
N ASP A 98 -5.03 11.87 27.14
CA ASP A 98 -6.03 12.57 27.95
C ASP A 98 -7.46 12.05 27.73
N HIS A 99 -7.76 11.43 26.57
CA HIS A 99 -9.12 11.06 26.17
C HIS A 99 -9.34 9.54 25.99
N TYR A 100 -8.27 8.76 25.80
CA TYR A 100 -8.37 7.33 25.49
C TYR A 100 -7.59 6.48 26.47
N HIS A 101 -8.02 5.23 26.64
CA HIS A 101 -7.32 4.24 27.45
C HIS A 101 -6.20 3.55 26.65
N GLN A 102 -6.39 3.42 25.34
CA GLN A 102 -5.44 2.80 24.42
C GLN A 102 -5.46 3.48 23.04
N VAL A 103 -4.34 3.39 22.33
CA VAL A 103 -4.20 3.81 20.93
C VAL A 103 -3.56 2.71 20.10
N ILE A 104 -4.10 2.47 18.90
CA ILE A 104 -3.51 1.57 17.91
C ILE A 104 -3.19 2.31 16.61
N TYR A 105 -1.92 2.29 16.22
CA TYR A 105 -1.43 2.87 14.98
C TYR A 105 -1.55 1.87 13.82
N CYS A 106 -2.36 2.22 12.83
CA CYS A 106 -2.68 1.45 11.63
C CYS A 106 -2.37 2.24 10.35
N THR A 107 -1.38 3.13 10.39
CA THR A 107 -1.06 4.11 9.33
C THR A 107 -0.44 3.51 8.07
N GLY A 108 -0.14 2.20 8.09
CA GLY A 108 0.40 1.48 6.95
C GLY A 108 1.83 1.92 6.61
N ALA A 109 2.16 1.90 5.31
CA ALA A 109 3.42 2.39 4.79
C ALA A 109 3.11 3.38 3.67
N GLN A 110 3.45 4.66 3.87
CA GLN A 110 2.96 5.77 3.06
C GLN A 110 3.96 6.24 2.00
N THR A 111 5.22 5.84 2.12
CA THR A 111 6.31 6.23 1.22
C THR A 111 6.92 4.98 0.59
N ASP A 112 7.89 5.17 -0.29
CA ASP A 112 8.64 4.11 -0.94
C ASP A 112 10.07 3.98 -0.41
N ARG A 113 10.75 2.90 -0.80
CA ARG A 113 12.19 2.73 -0.58
C ARG A 113 12.96 3.25 -1.78
N SER A 114 14.02 4.01 -1.50
CA SER A 114 15.03 4.36 -2.49
C SER A 114 15.86 3.13 -2.90
N MET A 115 16.24 3.10 -4.18
CA MET A 115 17.19 2.15 -4.74
C MET A 115 18.62 2.42 -4.26
N ASN A 116 18.91 3.67 -3.88
CA ASN A 116 20.21 4.18 -3.44
C ASN A 116 21.29 3.99 -4.51
N ILE A 117 20.97 4.41 -5.74
CA ILE A 117 21.87 4.38 -6.90
C ILE A 117 22.07 5.79 -7.46
N PRO A 118 23.22 6.08 -8.11
CA PRO A 118 23.42 7.36 -8.80
C PRO A 118 22.34 7.63 -9.85
N GLY A 119 21.88 8.88 -9.93
CA GLY A 119 20.89 9.34 -10.90
C GLY A 119 19.44 9.02 -10.52
N GLU A 120 19.18 8.45 -9.34
CA GLU A 120 17.82 8.16 -8.87
C GLU A 120 16.93 9.42 -8.77
N GLU A 121 17.55 10.59 -8.58
CA GLU A 121 16.95 11.92 -8.51
C GLU A 121 16.67 12.58 -9.89
N LEU A 122 17.07 11.96 -11.00
CA LEU A 122 16.83 12.49 -12.34
C LEU A 122 15.33 12.61 -12.65
N GLN A 123 14.97 13.61 -13.46
CA GLN A 123 13.61 13.75 -13.96
C GLN A 123 13.21 12.52 -14.79
N GLY A 124 12.06 11.92 -14.50
CA GLY A 124 11.63 10.65 -15.10
C GLY A 124 11.88 9.43 -14.21
N SER A 125 12.57 9.58 -13.08
CA SER A 125 12.66 8.56 -12.03
C SER A 125 11.62 8.82 -10.93
N HIS A 126 10.67 7.91 -10.78
CA HIS A 126 9.50 8.07 -9.91
C HIS A 126 9.30 6.87 -8.98
N ALA A 127 8.60 7.07 -7.86
CA ALA A 127 8.11 5.95 -7.08
C ALA A 127 6.96 5.27 -7.82
N ALA A 128 6.91 3.94 -7.80
CA ALA A 128 5.73 3.22 -8.25
C ALA A 128 4.49 3.61 -7.43
N THR A 129 4.68 3.91 -6.13
CA THR A 129 3.61 4.29 -5.21
C THR A 129 2.97 5.63 -5.57
N GLU A 130 3.76 6.59 -6.06
CA GLU A 130 3.27 7.88 -6.57
C GLU A 130 2.37 7.67 -7.79
N PHE A 131 2.82 6.86 -8.75
CA PHE A 131 2.04 6.54 -9.96
C PHE A 131 0.74 5.81 -9.62
N VAL A 132 0.81 4.84 -8.69
CA VAL A 132 -0.35 4.11 -8.17
C VAL A 132 -1.36 5.03 -7.52
N ALA A 133 -0.90 5.92 -6.66
CA ALA A 133 -1.76 6.86 -5.96
C ALA A 133 -2.37 7.89 -6.93
N TRP A 134 -1.59 8.36 -7.91
CA TRP A 134 -2.03 9.25 -8.98
C TRP A 134 -3.16 8.63 -9.82
N TYR A 135 -2.98 7.44 -10.40
CA TYR A 135 -4.07 6.87 -11.20
C TYR A 135 -5.28 6.46 -10.34
N ASN A 136 -5.11 6.24 -9.03
CA ASN A 136 -6.22 5.96 -8.12
C ASN A 136 -6.94 7.21 -7.59
N GLY A 137 -6.50 8.42 -7.94
CA GLY A 137 -7.16 9.65 -7.52
C GLY A 137 -6.83 10.08 -6.09
N HIS A 138 -5.69 9.66 -5.55
CA HIS A 138 -5.25 10.07 -4.21
C HIS A 138 -4.94 11.59 -4.19
N PRO A 139 -5.50 12.37 -3.23
CA PRO A 139 -5.36 13.84 -3.25
C PRO A 139 -3.92 14.36 -3.30
N ASP A 140 -3.03 13.81 -2.49
CA ASP A 140 -1.62 14.25 -2.44
C ASP A 140 -0.84 14.05 -3.75
N TYR A 141 -1.28 13.11 -4.60
CA TYR A 141 -0.55 12.72 -5.81
C TYR A 141 -1.28 13.15 -7.09
N ARG A 142 -2.42 13.84 -6.96
CA ARG A 142 -3.24 14.27 -8.10
C ARG A 142 -2.46 15.06 -9.13
N ASP A 143 -1.60 15.95 -8.66
CA ASP A 143 -0.90 16.91 -9.50
C ASP A 143 0.48 16.37 -9.96
N CYS A 144 0.83 15.13 -9.62
CA CYS A 144 1.99 14.44 -10.18
C CYS A 144 1.92 14.39 -11.71
N GLN A 145 3.07 14.61 -12.34
CA GLN A 145 3.22 14.57 -13.79
C GLN A 145 4.19 13.46 -14.16
N PHE A 146 3.81 12.64 -15.13
CA PHE A 146 4.63 11.56 -15.68
C PHE A 146 4.79 11.83 -17.17
N ASP A 147 6.02 11.85 -17.66
CA ASP A 147 6.29 12.06 -19.09
C ASP A 147 5.98 10.78 -19.88
N LEU A 148 4.69 10.58 -20.18
CA LEU A 148 4.20 9.46 -20.98
C LEU A 148 4.47 9.64 -22.48
N SER A 149 5.19 10.69 -22.90
CA SER A 149 5.63 10.87 -24.29
C SER A 149 6.85 10.01 -24.64
N GLN A 150 7.49 9.41 -23.63
CA GLN A 150 8.56 8.43 -23.80
C GLN A 150 8.05 7.15 -24.47
N GLU A 151 8.91 6.46 -25.20
CA GLU A 151 8.55 5.17 -25.83
C GLU A 151 8.86 3.96 -24.92
N ARG A 152 9.77 4.12 -23.96
CA ARG A 152 10.25 3.04 -23.09
C ARG A 152 10.18 3.41 -21.62
N ALA A 153 9.54 2.56 -20.83
CA ALA A 153 9.53 2.65 -19.38
C ALA A 153 10.15 1.42 -18.73
N ALA A 154 10.77 1.58 -17.56
CA ALA A 154 11.18 0.47 -16.72
C ALA A 154 10.54 0.53 -15.34
N VAL A 155 10.22 -0.62 -14.79
CA VAL A 155 9.68 -0.81 -13.45
C VAL A 155 10.65 -1.71 -12.69
N VAL A 156 11.31 -1.16 -11.68
CA VAL A 156 12.29 -1.88 -10.87
C VAL A 156 11.57 -2.61 -9.75
N GLY A 157 11.52 -3.94 -9.84
CA GLY A 157 10.81 -4.80 -8.91
C GLY A 157 9.89 -5.78 -9.63
N VAL A 158 9.62 -6.91 -8.98
CA VAL A 158 8.78 -8.00 -9.49
C VAL A 158 7.76 -8.43 -8.43
N GLY A 159 7.08 -7.46 -7.83
CA GLY A 159 5.94 -7.65 -6.92
C GLY A 159 4.63 -7.22 -7.58
N ASN A 160 3.49 -7.45 -6.91
CA ASN A 160 2.17 -7.10 -7.46
C ASN A 160 2.05 -5.61 -7.84
N VAL A 161 2.65 -4.71 -7.07
CA VAL A 161 2.65 -3.26 -7.37
C VAL A 161 3.41 -2.97 -8.66
N ALA A 162 4.54 -3.65 -8.91
CA ALA A 162 5.28 -3.50 -10.16
C ALA A 162 4.43 -3.99 -11.36
N VAL A 163 3.74 -5.11 -11.17
CA VAL A 163 2.79 -5.66 -12.15
C VAL A 163 1.64 -4.69 -12.41
N ASP A 164 1.08 -4.05 -11.38
CA ASP A 164 0.03 -3.04 -11.53
C ASP A 164 0.51 -1.84 -12.36
N VAL A 165 1.69 -1.30 -12.06
CA VAL A 165 2.29 -0.19 -12.84
C VAL A 165 2.47 -0.60 -14.30
N ALA A 166 3.09 -1.77 -14.55
CA ALA A 166 3.28 -2.27 -15.90
C ALA A 166 1.96 -2.46 -16.64
N ARG A 167 0.94 -3.01 -15.97
CA ARG A 167 -0.39 -3.23 -16.54
C ARG A 167 -1.08 -1.90 -16.88
N MET A 168 -1.00 -0.89 -16.03
CA MET A 168 -1.56 0.43 -16.31
C MET A 168 -0.88 1.11 -17.51
N LEU A 169 0.43 0.96 -17.68
CA LEU A 169 1.16 1.49 -18.83
C LEU A 169 0.82 0.74 -20.14
N CYS A 170 0.50 -0.56 -20.04
CA CYS A 170 0.25 -1.41 -21.20
C CYS A 170 -1.22 -1.50 -21.64
N ARG A 171 -2.18 -1.25 -20.74
CA ARG A 171 -3.62 -1.32 -21.07
C ARG A 171 -4.04 -0.24 -22.06
N THR A 172 -5.09 -0.53 -22.81
CA THR A 172 -5.74 0.44 -23.69
C THR A 172 -6.67 1.37 -22.91
N PRO A 173 -6.95 2.58 -23.42
CA PRO A 173 -7.97 3.45 -22.82
C PRO A 173 -9.34 2.78 -22.72
N ALA A 174 -9.70 1.91 -23.67
CA ALA A 174 -10.96 1.18 -23.65
C ALA A 174 -11.06 0.16 -22.50
N GLU A 175 -9.95 -0.50 -22.13
CA GLU A 175 -9.90 -1.39 -20.96
C GLU A 175 -9.98 -0.62 -19.64
N LEU A 176 -9.46 0.62 -19.61
CA LEU A 176 -9.41 1.45 -18.40
C LEU A 176 -10.66 2.31 -18.20
N ALA A 177 -11.32 2.74 -19.27
CA ALA A 177 -12.52 3.59 -19.23
C ALA A 177 -13.66 3.07 -18.31
N PRO A 178 -13.99 1.76 -18.27
CA PRO A 178 -15.05 1.27 -17.38
C PRO A 178 -14.64 1.14 -15.91
N THR A 179 -13.40 1.48 -15.55
CA THR A 179 -12.87 1.33 -14.18
C THR A 179 -13.05 2.59 -13.33
N ASP A 180 -12.66 2.56 -12.05
CA ASP A 180 -12.66 3.73 -11.16
C ASP A 180 -11.35 4.56 -11.19
N ILE A 181 -10.56 4.46 -12.27
CA ILE A 181 -9.35 5.26 -12.51
C ILE A 181 -9.62 6.78 -12.45
N ALA A 182 -8.69 7.61 -12.03
CA ALA A 182 -8.87 9.06 -12.09
C ALA A 182 -8.98 9.58 -13.54
N ASP A 183 -9.88 10.53 -13.81
CA ASP A 183 -10.11 11.05 -15.17
C ASP A 183 -8.85 11.64 -15.81
N TYR A 184 -8.10 12.46 -15.06
CA TYR A 184 -6.86 13.04 -15.55
C TYR A 184 -5.80 11.96 -15.86
N ALA A 185 -5.83 10.83 -15.16
CA ALA A 185 -4.90 9.75 -15.38
C ALA A 185 -5.28 8.95 -16.62
N LEU A 186 -6.58 8.69 -16.81
CA LEU A 186 -7.10 8.10 -18.03
C LEU A 186 -6.81 8.98 -19.26
N GLU A 187 -6.99 10.29 -19.14
CA GLU A 187 -6.66 11.25 -20.19
C GLU A 187 -5.15 11.26 -20.50
N ALA A 188 -4.29 11.29 -19.48
CA ALA A 188 -2.84 11.23 -19.72
C ALA A 188 -2.41 9.90 -20.37
N LEU A 189 -2.97 8.77 -19.91
CA LEU A 189 -2.69 7.44 -20.47
C LEU A 189 -3.20 7.28 -21.90
N SER A 190 -4.27 7.97 -22.30
CA SER A 190 -4.77 7.92 -23.68
C SER A 190 -3.83 8.58 -24.69
N HIS A 191 -2.98 9.49 -24.23
CA HIS A 191 -1.94 10.15 -25.02
C HIS A 191 -0.55 9.50 -24.88
N SER A 192 -0.45 8.39 -24.13
CA SER A 192 0.81 7.69 -23.89
C SER A 192 1.42 7.16 -25.19
N LYS A 193 2.73 7.40 -25.36
CA LYS A 193 3.55 6.87 -26.46
C LYS A 193 4.38 5.66 -26.05
N ILE A 194 4.17 5.14 -24.85
CA ILE A 194 4.86 3.95 -24.35
C ILE A 194 4.55 2.75 -25.25
N LYS A 195 5.61 2.17 -25.79
CA LYS A 195 5.62 0.97 -26.63
C LYS A 195 6.29 -0.20 -25.94
N GLU A 196 7.22 0.04 -25.03
CA GLU A 196 7.96 -1.01 -24.36
C GLU A 196 8.05 -0.75 -22.86
N VAL A 197 7.72 -1.76 -22.07
CA VAL A 197 7.79 -1.71 -20.61
C VAL A 197 8.68 -2.84 -20.11
N TYR A 198 9.68 -2.52 -19.29
CA TYR A 198 10.56 -3.51 -18.68
C TYR A 198 10.18 -3.73 -17.21
N LEU A 199 9.94 -4.97 -16.80
CA LEU A 199 9.83 -5.37 -15.40
C LEU A 199 11.17 -5.99 -14.95
N LEU A 200 11.88 -5.34 -14.04
CA LEU A 200 13.26 -5.71 -13.70
C LEU A 200 13.35 -6.40 -12.34
N GLY A 201 13.68 -7.69 -12.34
CA GLY A 201 13.87 -8.51 -11.15
C GLY A 201 15.34 -8.79 -10.86
N ARG A 202 15.83 -8.41 -9.67
CA ARG A 202 17.21 -8.70 -9.24
C ARG A 202 17.52 -10.18 -8.99
N ARG A 203 16.49 -10.99 -8.70
CA ARG A 203 16.60 -12.44 -8.49
C ARG A 203 15.92 -13.20 -9.64
N GLY A 204 15.90 -14.53 -9.58
CA GLY A 204 15.29 -15.37 -10.61
C GLY A 204 13.76 -15.50 -10.51
N PRO A 205 13.14 -16.21 -11.47
CA PRO A 205 11.69 -16.44 -11.56
C PRO A 205 11.06 -17.00 -10.27
N ALA A 206 11.73 -17.95 -9.63
CA ALA A 206 11.24 -18.59 -8.40
C ALA A 206 11.12 -17.59 -7.22
N GLN A 207 11.93 -16.54 -7.20
CA GLN A 207 11.92 -15.53 -6.12
C GLN A 207 11.07 -14.29 -6.44
N ALA A 208 10.33 -14.29 -7.55
CA ALA A 208 9.38 -13.23 -7.88
C ALA A 208 8.31 -13.11 -6.79
N ALA A 209 7.96 -11.90 -6.39
CA ALA A 209 7.04 -11.64 -5.28
C ALA A 209 5.58 -11.48 -5.74
N PHE A 210 5.34 -11.30 -7.04
CA PHE A 210 3.98 -11.28 -7.56
C PHE A 210 3.31 -12.66 -7.43
N THR A 211 1.98 -12.66 -7.39
CA THR A 211 1.16 -13.86 -7.28
C THR A 211 0.70 -14.37 -8.65
N ASN A 212 0.23 -15.63 -8.69
CA ASN A 212 -0.08 -16.33 -9.94
C ASN A 212 -1.18 -15.66 -10.79
N PRO A 213 -2.27 -15.12 -10.21
CA PRO A 213 -3.25 -14.36 -10.99
C PRO A 213 -2.65 -13.15 -11.70
N GLU A 214 -1.83 -12.38 -10.98
CA GLU A 214 -1.29 -11.09 -11.44
C GLU A 214 -0.32 -11.27 -12.61
N ILE A 215 0.56 -12.28 -12.55
CA ILE A 215 1.44 -12.58 -13.69
C ILE A 215 0.67 -13.14 -14.89
N LYS A 216 -0.41 -13.89 -14.65
CA LYS A 216 -1.24 -14.42 -15.73
C LYS A 216 -1.96 -13.31 -16.47
N GLU A 217 -2.48 -12.32 -15.75
CA GLU A 217 -3.17 -11.15 -16.31
C GLU A 217 -2.28 -10.36 -17.28
N LEU A 218 -0.96 -10.33 -17.06
CA LEU A 218 -0.04 -9.68 -18.00
C LEU A 218 -0.01 -10.35 -19.38
N GLY A 219 -0.29 -11.66 -19.45
CA GLY A 219 -0.43 -12.37 -20.73
C GLY A 219 -1.79 -12.23 -21.40
N GLU A 220 -2.75 -11.57 -20.76
CA GLU A 220 -4.13 -11.36 -21.24
C GLU A 220 -4.36 -9.92 -21.73
N LEU A 221 -3.30 -9.09 -21.77
CA LEU A 221 -3.34 -7.71 -22.24
C LEU A 221 -3.72 -7.62 -23.73
N ALA A 222 -4.70 -6.75 -24.04
CA ALA A 222 -5.23 -6.61 -25.40
C ALA A 222 -4.22 -5.98 -26.39
N ALA A 223 -3.34 -5.12 -25.90
CA ALA A 223 -2.44 -4.32 -26.72
C ALA A 223 -0.95 -4.52 -26.40
N ALA A 224 -0.59 -5.48 -25.54
CA ALA A 224 0.79 -5.77 -25.20
C ALA A 224 1.10 -7.26 -25.27
N ASP A 225 2.20 -7.61 -25.93
CA ASP A 225 2.79 -8.95 -25.86
C ASP A 225 3.74 -9.04 -24.67
N ILE A 226 3.64 -10.13 -23.91
CA ILE A 226 4.55 -10.41 -22.80
C ILE A 226 5.69 -11.29 -23.27
N TYR A 227 6.91 -10.89 -22.93
CA TYR A 227 8.12 -11.62 -23.27
C TYR A 227 9.01 -11.80 -22.04
N VAL A 228 9.55 -13.00 -21.89
CA VAL A 228 10.59 -13.32 -20.89
C VAL A 228 11.77 -13.91 -21.66
N PRO A 229 12.98 -13.35 -21.60
CA PRO A 229 14.13 -13.94 -22.28
C PRO A 229 14.33 -15.39 -21.86
N PRO A 230 14.46 -16.36 -22.79
CA PRO A 230 14.57 -17.78 -22.45
C PRO A 230 15.65 -18.09 -21.42
N ALA A 231 16.83 -17.51 -21.58
CA ALA A 231 17.94 -17.68 -20.64
C ALA A 231 17.66 -17.12 -19.22
N GLU A 232 16.74 -16.15 -19.09
CA GLU A 232 16.34 -15.57 -17.80
C GLU A 232 15.09 -16.25 -17.20
N ALA A 233 14.35 -17.04 -18.00
CA ALA A 233 13.23 -17.86 -17.55
C ALA A 233 13.67 -19.22 -16.96
N GLU A 234 14.88 -19.67 -17.31
CA GLU A 234 15.48 -20.87 -16.74
C GLU A 234 15.85 -20.67 -15.26
N LEU A 235 15.63 -21.71 -14.46
CA LEU A 235 16.04 -21.70 -13.05
C LEU A 235 17.50 -22.08 -12.92
N ASP A 236 18.23 -21.37 -12.06
CA ASP A 236 19.54 -21.81 -11.58
C ASP A 236 19.42 -23.02 -10.64
N GLU A 237 20.55 -23.71 -10.43
CA GLU A 237 20.60 -24.93 -9.61
C GLU A 237 20.15 -24.70 -8.15
N LEU A 238 20.42 -23.52 -7.56
CA LEU A 238 19.98 -23.22 -6.19
C LEU A 238 18.47 -23.04 -6.14
N SER A 239 17.89 -22.37 -7.14
CA SER A 239 16.43 -22.22 -7.26
C SER A 239 15.72 -23.55 -7.47
N LYS A 240 16.28 -24.46 -8.30
CA LYS A 240 15.74 -25.82 -8.50
C LYS A 240 15.74 -26.61 -7.20
N ALA A 241 16.88 -26.66 -6.52
CA ALA A 241 17.03 -27.38 -5.26
C ALA A 241 16.06 -26.86 -4.16
N GLU A 242 15.86 -25.54 -4.09
CA GLU A 242 14.92 -24.95 -3.13
C GLU A 242 13.46 -25.31 -3.44
N LEU A 243 13.08 -25.32 -4.72
CA LEU A 243 11.74 -25.72 -5.13
C LEU A 243 11.46 -27.20 -4.88
N GLU A 244 12.43 -28.06 -5.19
CA GLU A 244 12.35 -29.50 -4.90
C GLU A 244 12.20 -29.77 -3.39
N ARG A 245 12.97 -29.04 -2.58
CA ARG A 245 12.95 -29.15 -1.11
C ARG A 245 11.64 -28.64 -0.49
N SER A 246 11.18 -27.47 -0.93
CA SER A 246 9.99 -26.81 -0.37
C SER A 246 8.67 -27.42 -0.84
N GLN A 247 8.68 -28.04 -2.03
CA GLN A 247 7.48 -28.52 -2.72
C GLN A 247 6.38 -27.45 -2.84
N ASP A 248 6.75 -26.17 -2.92
CA ASP A 248 5.81 -25.07 -3.03
C ASP A 248 5.13 -25.04 -4.41
N ARG A 249 3.92 -25.61 -4.45
CA ARG A 249 3.08 -25.69 -5.66
C ARG A 249 2.71 -24.32 -6.23
N LEU A 250 2.59 -23.29 -5.40
CA LEU A 250 2.25 -21.95 -5.89
C LEU A 250 3.44 -21.37 -6.66
N THR A 251 4.65 -21.52 -6.11
CA THR A 251 5.88 -21.06 -6.78
C THR A 251 6.20 -21.90 -8.01
N MET A 252 6.00 -23.23 -8.00
CA MET A 252 6.14 -24.06 -9.20
C MET A 252 5.25 -23.56 -10.34
N LYS A 253 3.95 -23.37 -10.07
CA LYS A 253 3.01 -22.85 -11.06
C LYS A 253 3.39 -21.46 -11.59
N LYS A 254 3.94 -20.60 -10.73
CA LYS A 254 4.43 -19.27 -11.13
C LYS A 254 5.58 -19.38 -12.14
N VAL A 255 6.53 -20.27 -11.88
CA VAL A 255 7.67 -20.52 -12.77
C VAL A 255 7.18 -21.08 -14.10
N GLU A 256 6.25 -22.03 -14.08
CA GLU A 256 5.65 -22.58 -15.31
C GLU A 256 5.01 -21.49 -16.17
N ILE A 257 4.26 -20.55 -15.57
CA ILE A 257 3.67 -19.40 -16.29
C ILE A 257 4.77 -18.55 -16.94
N LEU A 258 5.82 -18.19 -16.19
CA LEU A 258 6.93 -17.37 -16.72
C LEU A 258 7.68 -18.08 -17.85
N GLN A 259 7.94 -19.37 -17.72
CA GLN A 259 8.59 -20.18 -18.75
C GLN A 259 7.73 -20.32 -20.00
N SER A 260 6.40 -20.34 -19.85
CA SER A 260 5.49 -20.34 -21.00
C SER A 260 5.61 -19.07 -21.84
N TYR A 261 5.87 -17.90 -21.22
CA TYR A 261 6.05 -16.63 -21.92
C TYR A 261 7.39 -16.52 -22.66
N ALA A 262 8.40 -17.32 -22.29
CA ALA A 262 9.65 -17.38 -23.05
C ALA A 262 9.51 -18.06 -24.42
N HIS A 263 8.46 -18.87 -24.59
CA HIS A 263 8.20 -19.65 -25.80
C HIS A 263 6.92 -19.22 -26.51
N ARG A 264 6.25 -18.18 -26.01
CA ARG A 264 5.02 -17.66 -26.62
C ARG A 264 5.39 -16.90 -27.89
N PRO A 265 4.76 -17.18 -29.04
CA PRO A 265 4.98 -16.38 -30.24
C PRO A 265 4.43 -14.96 -30.04
N ASP A 266 5.13 -13.97 -30.56
CA ASP A 266 4.64 -12.59 -30.60
C ASP A 266 3.36 -12.53 -31.45
N GLU A 267 2.36 -11.79 -30.97
CA GLU A 267 1.08 -11.59 -31.68
C GLU A 267 1.10 -10.25 -32.46
N ASP A 268 2.28 -9.65 -32.65
CA ASP A 268 2.52 -8.34 -33.26
C ASP A 268 1.68 -7.21 -32.63
N LYS A 269 1.46 -7.27 -31.31
CA LYS A 269 0.74 -6.22 -30.59
C LYS A 269 1.53 -4.91 -30.58
N PRO A 270 0.85 -3.76 -30.47
CA PRO A 270 1.51 -2.45 -30.56
C PRO A 270 2.45 -2.14 -29.39
N ARG A 271 2.45 -2.94 -28.32
CA ARG A 271 3.34 -2.79 -27.16
C ARG A 271 4.00 -4.11 -26.79
N GLN A 272 5.15 -4.01 -26.14
CA GLN A 272 5.88 -5.14 -25.58
C GLN A 272 6.13 -4.95 -24.08
N LEU A 273 5.85 -5.99 -23.30
CA LEU A 273 6.13 -6.06 -21.87
C LEU A 273 7.20 -7.11 -21.63
N VAL A 274 8.42 -6.66 -21.33
CA VAL A 274 9.58 -7.54 -21.15
C VAL A 274 9.85 -7.74 -19.67
N VAL A 275 9.74 -8.98 -19.18
CA VAL A 275 10.12 -9.32 -17.79
C VAL A 275 11.56 -9.83 -17.80
N ARG A 276 12.45 -9.08 -17.14
CA ARG A 276 13.87 -9.40 -17.01
C ARG A 276 14.15 -9.92 -15.61
N PHE A 277 14.95 -10.98 -15.51
CA PHE A 277 15.40 -11.54 -14.24
C PHE A 277 16.91 -11.49 -14.12
N LEU A 278 17.40 -11.66 -12.88
CA LEU A 278 18.82 -11.62 -12.56
C LEU A 278 19.50 -10.33 -13.05
N VAL A 279 18.81 -9.19 -12.94
CA VAL A 279 19.35 -7.88 -13.28
C VAL A 279 19.08 -6.85 -12.18
N SER A 280 20.09 -6.07 -11.81
CA SER A 280 19.96 -4.96 -10.85
C SER A 280 20.29 -3.64 -11.53
N PRO A 281 19.50 -2.57 -11.35
CA PRO A 281 19.95 -1.24 -11.73
C PRO A 281 21.10 -0.81 -10.82
N VAL A 282 22.14 -0.23 -11.42
CA VAL A 282 23.31 0.29 -10.68
C VAL A 282 23.48 1.79 -10.85
N GLU A 283 22.86 2.38 -11.87
CA GLU A 283 22.94 3.81 -12.19
C GLU A 283 21.81 4.17 -13.17
N LEU A 284 21.16 5.33 -12.97
CA LEU A 284 20.29 5.95 -13.97
C LEU A 284 21.12 6.99 -14.74
N LEU A 285 21.09 6.90 -16.06
CA LEU A 285 21.87 7.77 -16.94
C LEU A 285 21.00 8.94 -17.41
N GLY A 286 21.49 10.16 -17.21
CA GLY A 286 20.82 11.39 -17.60
C GLY A 286 21.17 11.89 -19.01
N ASP A 287 20.30 12.69 -19.59
CA ASP A 287 20.61 13.59 -20.70
C ASP A 287 21.16 14.94 -20.19
N GLU A 288 21.53 15.83 -21.12
CA GLU A 288 22.06 17.18 -20.79
C GLU A 288 21.07 18.07 -20.03
N LYS A 289 19.78 17.70 -20.00
CA LYS A 289 18.71 18.43 -19.30
C LYS A 289 18.35 17.81 -17.95
N GLY A 290 19.09 16.79 -17.50
CA GLY A 290 18.84 16.10 -16.23
C GLY A 290 17.66 15.14 -16.27
N ARG A 291 17.26 14.66 -17.45
CA ARG A 291 16.20 13.65 -17.61
C ARG A 291 16.78 12.27 -17.81
N VAL A 292 16.16 11.24 -17.28
CA VAL A 292 16.59 9.86 -17.51
C VAL A 292 16.52 9.55 -19.02
N ARG A 293 17.59 8.98 -19.56
CA ARG A 293 17.65 8.45 -20.94
C ARG A 293 17.84 6.93 -20.99
N ALA A 294 18.47 6.37 -19.96
CA ALA A 294 18.77 4.95 -19.89
C ALA A 294 19.03 4.49 -18.44
N ILE A 295 19.01 3.17 -18.26
CA ILE A 295 19.30 2.49 -17.01
C ILE A 295 20.51 1.60 -17.25
N ARG A 296 21.54 1.75 -16.44
CA ARG A 296 22.66 0.81 -16.42
C ARG A 296 22.30 -0.33 -15.49
N LEU A 297 22.27 -1.54 -16.05
CA LEU A 297 22.00 -2.78 -15.32
C LEU A 297 23.30 -3.55 -15.14
N VAL A 298 23.37 -4.34 -14.06
CA VAL A 298 24.35 -5.41 -13.87
C VAL A 298 23.64 -6.75 -13.82
N LYS A 299 24.20 -7.76 -14.48
CA LYS A 299 23.72 -9.15 -14.37
C LYS A 299 24.05 -9.69 -12.98
N ASN A 300 23.17 -10.53 -12.47
CA ASN A 300 23.31 -11.16 -11.16
C ASN A 300 23.40 -12.67 -11.31
N ARG A 301 23.99 -13.31 -10.31
CA ARG A 301 23.81 -14.74 -10.00
C ARG A 301 23.25 -14.87 -8.59
N LEU A 302 22.61 -16.01 -8.28
CA LEU A 302 22.14 -16.26 -6.93
C LEU A 302 23.26 -16.86 -6.06
N GLN A 303 23.29 -16.46 -4.80
CA GLN A 303 24.12 -17.05 -3.76
C GLN A 303 23.29 -17.35 -2.51
N PRO A 304 23.61 -18.42 -1.78
CA PRO A 304 23.05 -18.65 -0.46
C PRO A 304 23.53 -17.60 0.54
N THR A 305 22.68 -17.31 1.52
CA THR A 305 22.98 -16.50 2.70
C THR A 305 23.17 -17.43 3.90
N GLU A 306 23.78 -16.92 4.98
CA GLU A 306 23.91 -17.65 6.26
C GLU A 306 22.55 -18.09 6.82
N ALA A 307 21.48 -17.34 6.53
CA ALA A 307 20.11 -17.66 6.93
C ALA A 307 19.42 -18.70 6.02
N GLY A 308 20.14 -19.29 5.05
CA GLY A 308 19.59 -20.27 4.11
C GLY A 308 18.70 -19.68 3.00
N THR A 309 18.57 -18.35 2.93
CA THR A 309 17.84 -17.67 1.84
C THR A 309 18.77 -17.37 0.66
N LEU A 310 18.21 -17.10 -0.53
CA LEU A 310 18.99 -16.71 -1.72
C LEU A 310 19.04 -15.18 -1.89
N ARG A 311 20.26 -14.66 -2.11
CA ARG A 311 20.52 -13.26 -2.47
C ARG A 311 21.08 -13.15 -3.89
N ALA A 312 20.86 -12.01 -4.53
CA ALA A 312 21.49 -11.66 -5.79
C ALA A 312 22.92 -11.15 -5.55
N GLU A 313 23.87 -11.60 -6.34
CA GLU A 313 25.26 -11.14 -6.36
C GLU A 313 25.61 -10.65 -7.78
N PRO A 314 26.09 -9.41 -7.95
CA PRO A 314 26.50 -8.88 -9.25
C PRO A 314 27.64 -9.69 -9.88
N THR A 315 27.56 -9.95 -11.19
CA THR A 315 28.61 -10.67 -11.94
C THR A 315 29.72 -9.74 -12.45
N GLY A 316 29.45 -8.43 -12.54
CA GLY A 316 30.32 -7.44 -13.18
C GLY A 316 30.05 -7.26 -14.69
N GLU A 317 29.09 -8.00 -15.25
CA GLU A 317 28.62 -7.80 -16.62
C GLU A 317 27.53 -6.74 -16.65
N TYR A 318 27.75 -5.67 -17.42
CA TYR A 318 26.84 -4.53 -17.49
C TYR A 318 26.15 -4.45 -18.85
N GLU A 319 24.90 -3.97 -18.84
CA GLU A 319 24.17 -3.59 -20.05
C GLU A 319 23.51 -2.22 -19.84
N GLU A 320 23.34 -1.46 -20.91
CA GLU A 320 22.58 -0.20 -20.91
C GLU A 320 21.22 -0.45 -21.56
N LEU A 321 20.16 -0.09 -20.86
CA LEU A 321 18.78 -0.24 -21.30
C LEU A 321 18.17 1.15 -21.52
N PRO A 322 17.86 1.56 -22.76
CA PRO A 322 17.24 2.85 -23.00
C PRO A 322 15.84 2.90 -22.37
N ALA A 323 15.58 3.90 -21.54
CA ALA A 323 14.30 4.15 -20.89
C ALA A 323 14.22 5.61 -20.49
N GLY A 324 13.14 6.29 -20.86
CA GLY A 324 12.90 7.69 -20.49
C GLY A 324 12.10 7.86 -19.21
N LEU A 325 11.54 6.76 -18.70
CA LEU A 325 10.68 6.74 -17.52
C LEU A 325 11.01 5.51 -16.67
N VAL A 326 11.21 5.70 -15.37
CA VAL A 326 11.61 4.66 -14.43
C VAL A 326 10.71 4.72 -13.19
N PHE A 327 10.13 3.59 -12.83
CA PHE A 327 9.32 3.43 -11.62
C PHE A 327 10.02 2.48 -10.65
N ARG A 328 10.44 2.97 -9.49
CA ARG A 328 10.97 2.10 -8.42
C ARG A 328 9.83 1.47 -7.64
N SER A 329 9.72 0.15 -7.69
CA SER A 329 8.75 -0.68 -6.96
C SER A 329 9.48 -1.65 -6.03
N VAL A 330 10.45 -1.15 -5.27
CA VAL A 330 11.34 -1.94 -4.39
C VAL A 330 10.85 -2.05 -2.94
N GLY A 331 9.58 -1.70 -2.71
CA GLY A 331 8.86 -1.82 -1.43
C GLY A 331 8.44 -0.47 -0.87
N TYR A 332 7.36 -0.48 -0.08
CA TYR A 332 6.93 0.70 0.66
C TYR A 332 7.82 0.90 1.92
N ARG A 333 7.63 2.02 2.60
CA ARG A 333 8.23 2.38 3.89
C ARG A 333 7.23 3.14 4.76
N GLY A 334 7.19 2.80 6.04
CA GLY A 334 6.47 3.59 7.05
C GLY A 334 7.07 4.99 7.22
N VAL A 335 6.27 5.88 7.78
CA VAL A 335 6.68 7.24 8.15
C VAL A 335 6.61 7.34 9.68
N PRO A 336 7.63 7.90 10.34
CA PRO A 336 7.61 8.09 11.79
C PRO A 336 6.45 9.00 12.20
N LEU A 337 5.79 8.66 13.31
CA LEU A 337 4.75 9.49 13.91
C LEU A 337 5.34 10.28 15.08
N PRO A 338 4.94 11.55 15.29
CA PRO A 338 5.43 12.35 16.40
C PRO A 338 5.21 11.67 17.76
N GLY A 339 6.28 11.51 18.54
CA GLY A 339 6.24 10.90 19.87
C GLY A 339 6.11 9.37 19.89
N VAL A 340 6.20 8.69 18.74
CA VAL A 340 6.11 7.22 18.64
C VAL A 340 7.45 6.61 18.21
N PRO A 341 8.02 5.66 18.98
CA PRO A 341 9.26 4.98 18.61
C PRO A 341 9.22 4.35 17.21
N PHE A 342 10.28 4.57 16.43
CA PHE A 342 10.37 4.13 15.04
C PHE A 342 11.72 3.49 14.74
N ASN A 343 11.71 2.41 13.96
CA ASN A 343 12.92 1.78 13.45
C ASN A 343 13.14 2.23 12.00
N ASP A 344 14.02 3.20 11.79
CA ASP A 344 14.27 3.79 10.47
C ASP A 344 14.78 2.80 9.42
N LYS A 345 15.57 1.82 9.86
CA LYS A 345 16.15 0.80 8.97
C LYS A 345 15.08 -0.09 8.36
N TRP A 346 14.04 -0.42 9.14
CA TRP A 346 12.97 -1.30 8.70
C TRP A 346 11.74 -0.53 8.20
N GLY A 347 11.60 0.73 8.60
CA GLY A 347 10.47 1.58 8.25
C GLY A 347 9.18 1.16 8.97
N VAL A 348 9.29 0.79 10.25
CA VAL A 348 8.18 0.30 11.09
C VAL A 348 8.25 0.93 12.49
N ILE A 349 7.12 0.98 13.19
CA ILE A 349 7.08 1.29 14.62
C ILE A 349 7.79 0.18 15.39
N LEU A 350 8.68 0.55 16.32
CA LEU A 350 9.39 -0.42 17.15
C LEU A 350 8.38 -1.11 18.07
N ASN A 351 8.23 -2.44 17.96
CA ASN A 351 7.16 -3.16 18.65
C ASN A 351 7.53 -4.61 19.00
N ASN A 352 6.77 -5.20 19.92
CA ASN A 352 6.74 -6.63 20.22
C ASN A 352 5.29 -7.13 20.22
N LYS A 353 4.94 -8.00 19.26
CA LYS A 353 3.56 -8.49 19.03
C LYS A 353 2.52 -7.36 18.92
N GLY A 354 2.93 -6.19 18.45
CA GLY A 354 2.09 -5.00 18.32
C GLY A 354 2.13 -4.04 19.50
N ARG A 355 2.63 -4.40 20.69
CA ARG A 355 2.91 -3.43 21.76
C ARG A 355 4.09 -2.56 21.36
N VAL A 356 3.92 -1.23 21.36
CA VAL A 356 5.02 -0.30 21.04
C VAL A 356 6.11 -0.42 22.10
N ILE A 357 7.38 -0.45 21.70
CA ILE A 357 8.51 -0.64 22.61
C ILE A 357 9.29 0.67 22.75
N ASN A 358 9.59 1.03 23.99
CA ASN A 358 10.52 2.10 24.30
C ASN A 358 11.95 1.67 23.94
N PRO A 359 12.69 2.44 23.11
CA PRO A 359 14.01 2.03 22.64
C PRO A 359 15.07 1.99 23.74
N GLU A 360 14.92 2.78 24.81
CA GLU A 360 15.89 2.85 25.91
C GLU A 360 15.67 1.72 26.93
N THR A 361 14.42 1.49 27.33
CA THR A 361 14.10 0.50 28.38
C THR A 361 13.82 -0.90 27.84
N GLN A 362 13.57 -1.01 26.53
CA GLN A 362 13.10 -2.25 25.87
C GLN A 362 11.79 -2.80 26.45
N GLN A 363 11.04 -1.96 27.17
CA GLN A 363 9.73 -2.31 27.72
C GLN A 363 8.59 -1.75 26.87
N PRO A 364 7.39 -2.37 26.92
CA PRO A 364 6.20 -1.82 26.32
C PRO A 364 5.85 -0.40 26.82
N GLU A 365 5.57 0.49 25.88
CA GLU A 365 4.90 1.76 26.13
C GLU A 365 3.43 1.47 26.47
N VAL A 366 3.04 1.73 27.71
CA VAL A 366 1.67 1.49 28.21
C VAL A 366 0.66 2.15 27.28
N GLY A 367 -0.41 1.43 26.94
CA GLY A 367 -1.52 1.96 26.14
C GLY A 367 -1.22 2.19 24.65
N GLN A 368 -0.01 1.91 24.16
CA GLN A 368 0.37 2.16 22.76
C GLN A 368 0.59 0.86 21.98
N TYR A 369 -0.10 0.76 20.84
CA TYR A 369 -0.07 -0.43 19.98
C TYR A 369 0.09 -0.05 18.51
N CYS A 370 0.51 -0.99 17.68
CA CYS A 370 0.54 -0.83 16.23
C CYS A 370 0.15 -2.14 15.55
N ALA A 371 -0.42 -2.06 14.35
CA ALA A 371 -0.78 -3.24 13.55
C ALA A 371 -0.63 -2.96 12.05
N GLY A 372 -0.59 -4.02 11.24
CA GLY A 372 -0.52 -3.94 9.80
C GLY A 372 0.89 -3.64 9.30
N TRP A 373 0.98 -2.93 8.18
CA TRP A 373 2.27 -2.65 7.55
C TRP A 373 3.18 -1.76 8.40
N ILE A 374 2.64 -0.85 9.22
CA ILE A 374 3.46 -0.04 10.12
C ILE A 374 4.09 -0.89 11.25
N LYS A 375 3.52 -2.07 11.55
CA LYS A 375 4.04 -3.06 12.52
C LYS A 375 5.01 -4.05 11.89
N ARG A 376 4.62 -4.67 10.77
CA ARG A 376 5.29 -5.84 10.17
C ARG A 376 6.15 -5.52 8.96
N GLY A 377 6.05 -4.30 8.43
CA GLY A 377 6.55 -3.93 7.12
C GLY A 377 5.56 -4.22 5.99
N PRO A 378 5.75 -3.63 4.81
CA PRO A 378 4.77 -3.62 3.73
C PRO A 378 4.87 -4.85 2.84
N SER A 379 4.44 -5.97 3.40
CA SER A 379 4.32 -7.24 2.69
C SER A 379 2.97 -7.88 2.96
N GLY A 380 2.54 -8.73 2.02
CA GLY A 380 1.29 -9.47 2.11
C GLY A 380 0.09 -8.74 1.53
N VAL A 381 -0.96 -9.51 1.24
CA VAL A 381 -2.23 -9.01 0.70
C VAL A 381 -3.17 -8.53 1.81
N ILE A 382 -4.29 -7.90 1.44
CA ILE A 382 -5.30 -7.37 2.38
C ILE A 382 -5.63 -8.37 3.50
N GLY A 383 -5.93 -9.62 3.15
CA GLY A 383 -6.30 -10.67 4.12
C GLY A 383 -5.21 -11.04 5.13
N THR A 384 -3.93 -10.82 4.81
CA THR A 384 -2.82 -11.09 5.75
C THR A 384 -2.84 -10.16 6.96
N ASN A 385 -3.50 -8.99 6.85
CA ASN A 385 -3.58 -8.02 7.93
C ASN A 385 -4.60 -8.41 9.02
N LYS A 386 -5.54 -9.33 8.72
CA LYS A 386 -6.54 -9.74 9.69
C LYS A 386 -5.96 -10.50 10.89
N PRO A 387 -5.20 -11.61 10.73
CA PRO A 387 -4.60 -12.30 11.87
C PRO A 387 -3.61 -11.41 12.65
N ASP A 388 -2.92 -10.50 11.96
CA ASP A 388 -2.01 -9.54 12.58
C ASP A 388 -2.71 -8.48 13.46
N ALA A 389 -3.84 -7.95 12.98
CA ALA A 389 -4.69 -7.07 13.77
C ALA A 389 -5.25 -7.80 14.99
N VAL A 390 -5.67 -9.06 14.82
CA VAL A 390 -6.15 -9.91 15.93
C VAL A 390 -5.06 -10.12 16.98
N GLU A 391 -3.82 -10.46 16.60
CA GLU A 391 -2.70 -10.61 17.56
C GLU A 391 -2.49 -9.34 18.39
N THR A 392 -2.53 -8.18 17.73
CA THR A 392 -2.35 -6.89 18.40
C THR A 392 -3.49 -6.60 19.37
N VAL A 393 -4.73 -6.82 18.95
CA VAL A 393 -5.89 -6.60 19.83
C VAL A 393 -5.92 -7.62 20.97
N THR A 394 -5.48 -8.86 20.79
CA THR A 394 -5.31 -9.80 21.90
C THR A 394 -4.36 -9.23 22.95
N CYS A 395 -3.22 -8.68 22.54
CA CYS A 395 -2.30 -7.99 23.44
C CYS A 395 -2.95 -6.79 24.14
N MET A 396 -3.76 -6.00 23.43
CA MET A 396 -4.51 -4.88 24.02
C MET A 396 -5.45 -5.34 25.13
N LEU A 397 -6.19 -6.44 24.91
CA LEU A 397 -7.15 -6.97 25.88
C LEU A 397 -6.45 -7.58 27.11
N GLU A 398 -5.32 -8.25 26.91
CA GLU A 398 -4.47 -8.73 28.01
C GLU A 398 -4.00 -7.60 28.91
N ASP A 399 -3.64 -6.46 28.32
CA ASP A 399 -3.16 -5.28 29.05
C ASP A 399 -4.31 -4.58 29.79
N VAL A 400 -5.51 -4.53 29.21
CA VAL A 400 -6.73 -4.06 29.89
C VAL A 400 -7.01 -4.89 31.14
N ALA A 401 -6.93 -6.22 31.04
CA ALA A 401 -7.15 -7.12 32.18
C ALA A 401 -6.13 -6.92 33.32
N GLN A 402 -4.94 -6.41 33.00
CA GLN A 402 -3.88 -6.09 33.96
C GLN A 402 -3.90 -4.62 34.43
N GLY A 403 -4.83 -3.79 33.92
CA GLY A 403 -4.87 -2.36 34.21
C GLY A 403 -3.74 -1.56 33.54
N LEU A 404 -3.05 -2.13 32.55
CA LEU A 404 -1.95 -1.51 31.80
C LEU A 404 -2.48 -0.64 30.65
N THR A 405 -3.24 0.39 31.02
CA THR A 405 -3.85 1.35 30.09
C THR A 405 -3.52 2.78 30.51
N PHE A 406 -3.67 3.72 29.58
CA PHE A 406 -3.68 5.13 29.95
C PHE A 406 -4.79 5.42 30.97
N GLN A 407 -4.62 6.49 31.74
CA GLN A 407 -5.59 6.99 32.72
C GLN A 407 -6.12 8.34 32.21
N PRO A 408 -7.04 8.34 31.23
CA PRO A 408 -7.52 9.56 30.61
C PRO A 408 -8.23 10.47 31.64
N ALA A 409 -7.91 11.76 31.60
CA ALA A 409 -8.56 12.77 32.43
C ALA A 409 -9.97 13.13 31.92
N HIS A 410 -10.22 12.94 30.62
CA HIS A 410 -11.44 13.32 29.92
C HIS A 410 -11.96 12.18 29.03
N PRO A 411 -12.31 11.00 29.60
CA PRO A 411 -12.71 9.81 28.84
C PRO A 411 -14.10 9.91 28.19
N GLU A 412 -14.85 10.99 28.40
CA GLU A 412 -16.18 11.19 27.82
C GLU A 412 -16.13 11.35 26.28
N PRO A 413 -17.10 10.85 25.50
CA PRO A 413 -17.08 11.01 24.04
C PRO A 413 -17.15 12.46 23.57
N GLU A 414 -17.92 13.27 24.28
CA GLU A 414 -18.23 14.64 23.89
C GLU A 414 -17.01 15.56 24.01
N THR A 415 -16.04 15.22 24.86
CA THR A 415 -14.81 16.03 25.07
C THR A 415 -13.88 15.94 23.86
N VAL A 416 -13.67 14.73 23.31
CA VAL A 416 -12.84 14.57 22.11
C VAL A 416 -13.54 15.12 20.87
N GLU A 417 -14.86 14.98 20.75
CA GLU A 417 -15.62 15.60 19.67
C GLU A 417 -15.48 17.13 19.68
N ALA A 418 -15.59 17.76 20.86
CA ALA A 418 -15.38 19.19 21.01
C ALA A 418 -13.96 19.62 20.65
N LEU A 419 -12.95 18.83 21.08
CA LEU A 419 -11.54 19.08 20.73
C LEU A 419 -11.31 19.05 19.22
N ILE A 420 -11.81 18.02 18.54
CA ILE A 420 -11.66 17.87 17.10
C ILE A 420 -12.43 18.96 16.36
N HIS A 421 -13.66 19.27 16.77
CA HIS A 421 -14.43 20.36 16.19
C HIS A 421 -13.70 21.71 16.29
N GLN A 422 -13.04 21.97 17.42
CA GLN A 422 -12.26 23.20 17.61
C GLN A 422 -11.03 23.27 16.69
N ARG A 423 -10.29 22.17 16.54
CA ARG A 423 -9.01 22.15 15.80
C ARG A 423 -9.18 21.91 14.31
N GLN A 424 -10.18 21.13 13.93
CA GLN A 424 -10.49 20.77 12.55
C GLN A 424 -12.01 20.79 12.34
N PRO A 425 -12.64 21.97 12.24
CA PRO A 425 -14.10 22.08 12.10
C PRO A 425 -14.64 21.46 10.80
N ARG A 426 -13.77 21.14 9.84
CA ARG A 426 -14.11 20.49 8.56
C ARG A 426 -13.87 18.97 8.58
N TYR A 427 -13.78 18.34 9.75
CA TYR A 427 -13.64 16.89 9.86
C TYR A 427 -14.84 16.16 9.25
N VAL A 428 -14.61 14.99 8.65
CA VAL A 428 -15.62 14.20 7.94
C VAL A 428 -16.03 13.02 8.79
N THR A 429 -17.31 12.95 9.16
CA THR A 429 -17.89 11.79 9.85
C THR A 429 -18.07 10.61 8.90
N TYR A 430 -18.34 9.41 9.42
CA TYR A 430 -18.65 8.28 8.55
C TYR A 430 -19.93 8.50 7.72
N ALA A 431 -20.93 9.18 8.30
CA ALA A 431 -22.15 9.53 7.59
C ALA A 431 -21.88 10.53 6.45
N ASP A 432 -20.97 11.49 6.66
CA ASP A 432 -20.50 12.38 5.60
C ASP A 432 -19.79 11.59 4.50
N TRP A 433 -18.92 10.65 4.87
CA TRP A 433 -18.25 9.76 3.91
C TRP A 433 -19.27 8.98 3.06
N LEU A 434 -20.31 8.40 3.66
CA LEU A 434 -21.34 7.66 2.91
C LEU A 434 -22.08 8.56 1.91
N ARG A 435 -22.38 9.81 2.28
CA ARG A 435 -22.95 10.79 1.34
C ARG A 435 -22.00 11.10 0.18
N LEU A 436 -20.70 11.27 0.48
CA LEU A 436 -19.69 11.47 -0.56
C LEU A 436 -19.58 10.24 -1.48
N ASP A 437 -19.61 9.03 -0.92
CA ASP A 437 -19.59 7.76 -1.63
C ASP A 437 -20.77 7.64 -2.61
N GLU A 438 -21.98 7.97 -2.16
CA GLU A 438 -23.19 8.02 -3.00
C GLU A 438 -23.03 8.97 -4.18
N ILE A 439 -22.47 10.16 -3.96
CA ILE A 439 -22.21 11.14 -5.04
C ILE A 439 -21.19 10.59 -6.04
N GLU A 440 -20.09 10.00 -5.58
CA GLU A 440 -19.08 9.39 -6.46
C GLU A 440 -19.66 8.24 -7.29
N VAL A 441 -20.45 7.37 -6.67
CA VAL A 441 -21.10 6.23 -7.32
C VAL A 441 -22.10 6.70 -8.37
N ALA A 442 -22.98 7.66 -8.03
CA ALA A 442 -23.96 8.21 -8.96
C ALA A 442 -23.28 8.82 -10.21
N ARG A 443 -22.25 9.64 -10.01
CA ARG A 443 -21.45 10.23 -11.11
C ARG A 443 -20.77 9.16 -11.98
N GLY A 444 -20.32 8.07 -11.37
CA GLY A 444 -19.71 6.95 -12.11
C GLY A 444 -20.73 6.19 -12.95
N GLN A 445 -21.91 5.92 -12.40
CA GLN A 445 -22.98 5.17 -13.07
C GLN A 445 -23.44 5.85 -14.37
N GLU A 446 -23.52 7.18 -14.39
CA GLU A 446 -23.82 7.98 -15.59
C GLU A 446 -22.82 7.72 -16.74
N LEU A 447 -21.60 7.29 -16.41
CA LEU A 447 -20.51 7.00 -17.35
C LEU A 447 -20.26 5.50 -17.55
N GLY A 448 -21.07 4.63 -16.95
CA GLY A 448 -20.86 3.17 -17.00
C GLY A 448 -19.69 2.68 -16.14
N ARG A 449 -19.36 3.41 -15.06
CA ARG A 449 -18.21 3.16 -14.18
C ARG A 449 -18.69 2.85 -12.75
N PRO A 450 -17.92 2.10 -11.93
CA PRO A 450 -18.30 1.81 -10.54
C PRO A 450 -18.46 3.07 -9.69
N ARG A 451 -17.64 4.09 -9.96
CA ARG A 451 -17.66 5.42 -9.33
C ARG A 451 -16.78 6.38 -10.12
N LEU A 452 -16.98 7.67 -9.90
CA LEU A 452 -16.08 8.73 -10.30
C LEU A 452 -15.57 9.48 -9.06
N LYS A 453 -14.29 9.29 -8.72
CA LYS A 453 -13.71 9.80 -7.48
C LYS A 453 -13.55 11.32 -7.50
N PHE A 454 -13.81 11.96 -6.37
CA PHE A 454 -13.23 13.27 -6.10
C PHE A 454 -11.74 13.09 -5.81
N THR A 455 -10.92 13.98 -6.36
CA THR A 455 -9.46 13.84 -6.31
C THR A 455 -8.77 15.00 -5.60
N ARG A 456 -9.51 16.01 -5.12
CA ARG A 456 -9.03 17.03 -4.18
C ARG A 456 -9.89 17.01 -2.92
N VAL A 457 -9.26 17.27 -1.77
CA VAL A 457 -9.96 17.40 -0.48
C VAL A 457 -11.00 18.52 -0.53
N GLU A 458 -10.67 19.67 -1.10
CA GLU A 458 -11.61 20.80 -1.22
C GLU A 458 -12.84 20.44 -2.08
N ASP A 459 -12.69 19.65 -3.16
CA ASP A 459 -13.83 19.18 -3.95
C ASP A 459 -14.72 18.21 -3.15
N MET A 460 -14.12 17.36 -2.31
CA MET A 460 -14.87 16.47 -1.41
C MET A 460 -15.66 17.26 -0.37
N LEU A 461 -15.05 18.30 0.22
CA LEU A 461 -15.70 19.16 1.21
C LEU A 461 -16.82 19.99 0.57
N ALA A 462 -16.58 20.56 -0.62
CA ALA A 462 -17.58 21.30 -1.38
C ALA A 462 -18.79 20.42 -1.76
N ALA A 463 -18.54 19.17 -2.16
CA ALA A 463 -19.61 18.19 -2.44
C ALA A 463 -20.48 17.86 -1.21
N LEU A 464 -19.91 18.03 0.00
CA LEU A 464 -20.62 17.91 1.27
C LEU A 464 -21.25 19.23 1.75
N GLY A 465 -21.13 20.31 0.97
CA GLY A 465 -21.67 21.63 1.28
C GLY A 465 -20.88 22.40 2.34
N ARG A 466 -19.55 22.25 2.38
CA ARG A 466 -18.66 22.85 3.38
C ARG A 466 -17.65 23.82 2.79
#